data_AF-X1E055-F1
#
_entry.id   AF-X1E055-F1
#
_cell.length_a   1.000
_cell.length_b   1.000
_cell.length_c   1.000
_cell.angle_alpha   90.00
_cell.angle_beta   90.00
_cell.angle_gamma   90.00
#
_symmetry.space_group_name_H-M   'P 1'
#
loop_
_entity.id
_entity.type
_entity.pdbx_description
1 polymer ?
#
loop_
_entity_poly.entity_id
_entity_poly.type
_entity_poly.pdbx_seq_one_letter_code
_entity_poly.pdbx_strand_id
1 'polypeptide(L)' 'MKITHKLAQNIVEKTMGILRKNINIMDEKGVIIGSGDKSRLNQYHEGAAKVITEGKKLEI' A
#
# COMPACT_ATOMS: atom_id res chain seq x y z
N MET A 1 1.10 16.75 -1.79
CA MET A 1 0.17 16.15 -2.77
C MET A 1 -0.24 14.79 -2.23
N LYS A 2 -1.52 14.52 -1.99
CA LYS A 2 -1.99 13.21 -1.48
C LYS A 2 -2.55 12.38 -2.63
N ILE A 3 -2.16 11.11 -2.71
CA ILE A 3 -2.74 10.16 -3.65
C ILE A 3 -4.14 9.77 -3.13
N THR A 4 -5.14 9.78 -4.00
CA THR A 4 -6.51 9.35 -3.63
C THR A 4 -6.62 7.83 -3.66
N HIS A 5 -7.56 7.23 -2.92
CA HIS A 5 -7.85 5.79 -2.99
C HIS A 5 -8.07 5.29 -4.42
N LYS A 6 -8.79 6.07 -5.24
CA LYS A 6 -9.03 5.72 -6.65
C LYS A 6 -7.73 5.63 -7.45
N LEU A 7 -6.83 6.59 -7.26
CA LEU A 7 -5.53 6.58 -7.94
C LEU A 7 -4.64 5.44 -7.42
N ALA A 8 -4.56 5.25 -6.10
CA ALA A 8 -3.80 4.16 -5.50
C ALA A 8 -4.28 2.79 -5.99
N GLN A 9 -5.59 2.55 -6.01
CA GLN A 9 -6.16 1.31 -6.52
C GLN A 9 -5.86 1.09 -8.00
N ASN A 10 -5.98 2.13 -8.84
CA ASN A 10 -5.63 2.05 -10.26
C ASN A 10 -4.16 1.69 -10.48
N ILE A 11 -3.25 2.21 -9.65
CA ILE A 11 -1.83 1.88 -9.71
C ILE A 11 -1.64 0.40 -9.34
N VAL A 12 -2.21 -0.05 -8.22
CA VAL A 12 -2.11 -1.44 -7.79
C VAL A 12 -2.58 -2.39 -8.89
N GLU A 13 -3.76 -2.18 -9.46
CA GLU A 13 -4.32 -3.03 -10.50
C GLU A 13 -3.42 -3.11 -11.74
N LYS A 14 -2.90 -1.98 -12.21
CA LYS A 14 -1.97 -1.94 -13.35
C LYS A 14 -0.65 -2.63 -13.03
N THR A 15 -0.06 -2.36 -11.87
CA THR A 15 1.23 -2.92 -11.49
C THR A 15 1.13 -4.42 -11.24
N MET A 16 0.03 -4.92 -10.67
CA MET A 16 -0.21 -6.35 -10.52
C MET A 16 -0.34 -7.07 -11.86
N GLY A 17 -0.96 -6.44 -12.86
CA GLY A 17 -1.01 -6.98 -14.23
C GLY A 17 0.37 -7.19 -14.85
N ILE A 18 1.36 -6.38 -14.46
CA ILE A 18 2.75 -6.46 -14.95
C ILE A 18 3.57 -7.44 -14.09
N LEU A 19 3.59 -7.24 -12.77
CA LEU A 19 4.47 -7.97 -11.86
C LEU A 19 3.94 -9.33 -11.44
N ARG A 20 2.63 -9.59 -11.62
CA ARG A 20 1.94 -10.82 -11.20
C ARG A 20 2.16 -11.16 -9.71
N LYS A 21 2.31 -10.15 -8.86
CA LYS A 21 2.45 -10.25 -7.40
C LYS A 21 1.40 -9.40 -6.72
N ASN A 22 0.99 -9.75 -5.49
CA ASN A 22 0.10 -8.91 -4.70
C ASN A 22 0.84 -7.64 -4.23
N ILE A 23 0.23 -6.48 -4.42
CA ILE A 23 0.83 -5.17 -4.13
C ILE A 23 -0.13 -4.37 -3.26
N ASN A 24 0.45 -3.62 -2.33
CA ASN A 24 -0.28 -2.70 -1.45
C ASN A 24 0.35 -1.30 -1.55
N ILE A 25 -0.49 -0.28 -1.46
CA ILE A 25 -0.09 1.13 -1.31
C ILE A 25 -0.71 1.65 -0.02
N MET A 26 0.10 2.28 0.82
CA MET A 26 -0.33 2.90 2.07
C MET A 26 -0.18 4.43 2.03
N ASP A 27 -0.95 5.13 2.87
CA ASP A 27 -0.76 6.56 3.14
C ASP A 27 0.30 6.82 4.22
N GLU A 28 0.54 8.10 4.54
CA GLU A 28 1.51 8.52 5.56
C GLU A 28 1.18 8.07 6.99
N LYS A 29 -0.02 7.54 7.22
CA LYS A 29 -0.45 6.97 8.50
C LYS A 29 -0.32 5.45 8.52
N GLY A 30 0.18 4.83 7.46
CA GLY A 30 0.26 3.38 7.32
C GLY A 30 -1.07 2.72 6.99
N VAL A 31 -2.09 3.47 6.58
CA VAL A 31 -3.39 2.92 6.16
C VAL A 31 -3.32 2.49 4.71
N ILE A 32 -3.76 1.28 4.41
CA ILE A 32 -3.79 0.75 3.04
C ILE A 32 -4.88 1.47 2.23
N ILE A 33 -4.46 2.21 1.20
CA ILE A 33 -5.34 2.99 0.31
C ILE A 33 -5.48 2.37 -1.09
N GLY A 34 -4.68 1.35 -1.40
CA GLY A 34 -4.82 0.49 -2.59
C GLY A 34 -4.27 -0.90 -2.30
N SER A 35 -4.95 -1.95 -2.77
CA SER A 35 -4.54 -3.33 -2.51
C SER A 35 -5.00 -4.31 -3.58
N GLY A 36 -4.17 -5.32 -3.83
CA GLY A 36 -4.55 -6.50 -4.61
C GLY A 36 -5.50 -7.42 -3.86
N ASP A 37 -5.49 -7.38 -2.53
CA ASP A 37 -6.48 -7.99 -1.69
C ASP A 37 -7.43 -6.91 -1.15
N LYS A 38 -8.58 -6.76 -1.80
CA LYS A 38 -9.56 -5.73 -1.45
C LYS A 38 -10.05 -5.82 -0.01
N SER A 39 -9.96 -6.98 0.64
CA SER A 39 -10.31 -7.12 2.06
C SER A 39 -9.42 -6.27 2.97
N ARG A 40 -8.21 -5.92 2.52
CA ARG A 40 -7.23 -5.13 3.28
C ARG A 40 -7.38 -3.62 3.14
N LEU A 41 -8.25 -3.13 2.25
CA LEU A 41 -8.46 -1.70 2.08
C LEU A 41 -8.92 -1.06 3.39
N ASN A 42 -8.39 0.13 3.69
CA ASN A 42 -8.62 0.89 4.92
C ASN A 42 -8.13 0.21 6.21
N GLN A 43 -7.40 -0.89 6.13
CA GLN A 43 -6.74 -1.48 7.30
C GLN A 43 -5.40 -0.80 7.56
N TYR A 44 -5.04 -0.69 8.84
CA TYR A 44 -3.73 -0.24 9.27
C TYR A 44 -2.69 -1.36 9.05
N HIS A 45 -1.53 -1.00 8.50
CA HIS A 45 -0.42 -1.92 8.32
C HIS A 45 0.73 -1.55 9.24
N GLU A 46 0.91 -2.33 10.30
CA GLU A 46 1.96 -2.11 11.31
C GLU A 46 3.37 -2.03 10.70
N GLY A 47 3.71 -2.95 9.79
CA GLY A 47 4.97 -2.90 9.07
C GLY A 47 5.21 -1.59 8.30
N ALA A 48 4.18 -0.98 7.70
CA ALA A 48 4.32 0.30 7.00
C ALA A 48 4.56 1.44 8.00
N ALA A 49 3.83 1.45 9.11
CA ALA A 49 4.04 2.44 10.17
C ALA A 49 5.45 2.37 10.76
N LYS A 50 5.98 1.16 10.99
CA LYS A 50 7.36 0.97 11.42
C LYS A 50 8.36 1.57 10.44
N VAL A 51 8.21 1.31 9.14
CA VAL A 51 9.06 1.89 8.09
C VAL A 51 8.97 3.41 8.05
N ILE A 52 7.76 3.97 8.20
CA ILE A 52 7.54 5.43 8.25
C ILE A 52 8.25 6.05 9.46
N THR A 53 8.17 5.42 10.63
CA THR A 53 8.81 5.92 11.86
C THR A 53 10.33 5.75 11.83
N GLU A 54 10.83 4.62 11.36
CA GLU A 54 12.26 4.28 11.43
C GLU A 54 13.06 4.75 10.21
N GLY A 55 12.38 5.07 9.10
CA GLY A 55 13.03 5.43 7.83
C GLY A 55 13.84 4.30 7.19
N LYS A 56 13.70 3.07 7.69
CA LYS A 56 14.43 1.89 7.23
C LYS A 56 13.48 0.94 6.53
N LYS A 57 13.91 0.40 5.40
CA LYS A 57 13.21 -0.67 4.70
C LYS A 57 13.12 -1.88 5.63
N LEU A 58 11.92 -2.44 5.78
CA LEU A 58 11.70 -3.71 6.45
C LEU A 58 11.68 -4.83 5.39
N GLU A 59 12.46 -5.88 5.62
CA GLU A 59 12.39 -7.13 4.86
C GLU A 59 11.68 -8.16 5.73
N ILE A 60 10.68 -8.84 5.14
CA ILE A 60 9.81 -9.82 5.80
C ILE A 60 9.79 -11.08 4.92
#